data_AF-A0AAD9U8F2-F1
#
_entry.id   AF-A0AAD9U8F2-F1
#
_cell.length_a   1.000
_cell.length_b   1.000
_cell.length_c   1.000
_cell.angle_alpha   90.00
_cell.angle_beta   90.00
_cell.angle_gamma   90.00
#
_symmetry.space_group_name_H-M   'P 1'
#
loop_
_entity.id
_entity.type
_entity.pdbx_description
1 polymer ?
#
loop_
_entity_poly.entity_id
_entity_poly.type
_entity_poly.pdbx_seq_one_letter_code
_entity_poly.pdbx_strand_id
1 'polypeptide(L)'
;MHDYTAVPAVVDLACMRDAMNNLGSDSDKINPLSGSCGSHSVQVNVARSENAVQANMDLELRGIRRDFLFLNGDALLSITCLLFLLVLVNLEYLGRVVFNTIGILYPDSVVGTDSHTTMIDGLGVAGWGVGGIEAEAAMLGLPMSMLLPDVVGLGNGMNELSLADMATIANMSPEYGATMGFFPVDYVTLQYLKLTGRSDETGFAVPKEAQNKVAKFLFH
;
A
#
# COMPACT_ATOMS: atom_id res chain seq x y z
N MET A 1 -1.45 1.91 -5.64
CA MET A 1 -1.52 1.28 -6.97
C MET A 1 -0.19 1.47 -7.65
N HIS A 2 0.42 0.42 -8.19
CA HIS A 2 1.67 0.51 -8.95
C HIS A 2 1.48 1.24 -10.30
N ASP A 3 2.43 2.04 -10.80
CA ASP A 3 2.25 2.91 -11.99
C ASP A 3 1.66 2.18 -13.21
N TYR A 4 2.22 1.02 -13.54
CA TYR A 4 1.81 0.20 -14.68
C TYR A 4 0.40 -0.39 -14.54
N THR A 5 -0.14 -0.46 -13.32
CA THR A 5 -1.50 -0.92 -13.04
C THR A 5 -2.43 0.23 -12.64
N ALA A 6 -1.88 1.39 -12.28
CA ALA A 6 -2.60 2.62 -11.96
C ALA A 6 -3.14 3.29 -13.23
N VAL A 7 -2.34 3.34 -14.31
CA VAL A 7 -2.79 3.89 -15.61
C VAL A 7 -4.04 3.16 -16.14
N PRO A 8 -4.03 1.81 -16.32
CA PRO A 8 -5.23 1.12 -16.79
C PRO A 8 -6.39 1.27 -15.80
N ALA A 9 -6.15 1.26 -14.50
CA ALA A 9 -7.21 1.45 -13.52
C ALA A 9 -7.88 2.83 -13.58
N VAL A 10 -7.11 3.89 -13.82
CA VAL A 10 -7.69 5.23 -14.00
C VAL A 10 -8.46 5.31 -15.33
N VAL A 11 -7.98 4.64 -16.39
CA VAL A 11 -8.71 4.54 -17.66
C VAL A 11 -10.04 3.80 -17.45
N ASP A 12 -10.04 2.71 -16.69
CA ASP A 12 -11.24 1.93 -16.40
C ASP A 12 -12.26 2.77 -15.60
N LEU A 13 -11.81 3.51 -14.58
CA LEU A 13 -12.67 4.46 -13.85
C LEU A 13 -13.25 5.55 -14.77
N ALA A 14 -12.46 6.07 -15.70
CA ALA A 14 -12.94 7.06 -16.67
C ALA A 14 -14.00 6.45 -17.63
N CYS A 15 -13.75 5.24 -18.15
CA CYS A 15 -14.72 4.52 -18.98
C CYS A 15 -16.01 4.20 -18.22
N MET A 16 -15.93 3.84 -16.93
CA MET A 16 -17.10 3.63 -16.08
C MET A 16 -17.90 4.91 -15.89
N ARG A 17 -17.25 6.07 -15.73
CA ARG A 17 -17.93 7.37 -15.67
C ARG A 17 -18.67 7.70 -16.97
N ASP A 18 -18.02 7.51 -18.11
CA ASP A 18 -18.64 7.73 -19.41
C ASP A 18 -19.85 6.79 -19.62
N ALA A 19 -19.72 5.53 -19.22
CA ALA A 19 -20.84 4.58 -19.24
C ALA A 19 -22.00 5.01 -18.33
N MET A 20 -21.71 5.47 -17.11
CA MET A 20 -22.73 5.99 -16.18
C MET A 20 -23.45 7.23 -16.75
N ASN A 21 -22.71 8.15 -17.35
CA ASN A 21 -23.26 9.32 -18.02
C ASN A 21 -24.17 8.92 -19.19
N ASN A 22 -23.75 7.96 -20.02
CA ASN A 22 -24.55 7.43 -21.12
C ASN A 22 -25.84 6.73 -20.65
N LEU A 23 -25.83 6.17 -19.45
CA LEU A 23 -26.99 5.56 -18.80
C LEU A 23 -27.86 6.58 -18.03
N GLY A 24 -27.54 7.88 -18.08
CA GLY A 24 -28.26 8.93 -17.36
C GLY A 24 -28.13 8.85 -15.83
N SER A 25 -27.11 8.15 -15.34
CA SER A 25 -26.82 7.97 -13.92
C SER A 25 -25.72 8.91 -13.44
N ASP A 26 -25.65 9.10 -12.13
CA ASP A 26 -24.66 9.95 -11.47
C ASP A 26 -23.25 9.34 -11.54
N SER A 27 -22.35 9.99 -12.30
CA SER A 27 -20.96 9.56 -12.48
C SER A 27 -20.05 9.91 -11.31
N ASP A 28 -20.46 10.81 -10.41
CA ASP A 28 -19.66 11.16 -9.22
C ASP A 28 -19.58 10.02 -8.20
N LYS A 29 -20.43 9.00 -8.35
CA LYS A 29 -20.34 7.75 -7.59
C LYS A 29 -19.10 6.92 -7.94
N ILE A 30 -18.49 7.17 -9.10
CA ILE A 30 -17.25 6.50 -9.54
C ILE A 30 -16.05 7.37 -9.11
N ASN A 31 -15.94 7.62 -7.81
CA ASN A 31 -14.82 8.30 -7.18
C ASN A 31 -14.17 7.34 -6.16
N PRO A 32 -12.83 7.21 -6.13
CA PRO A 32 -12.15 6.39 -5.14
C PRO A 32 -12.47 6.85 -3.72
N LEU A 33 -12.91 5.92 -2.87
CA LEU A 33 -13.17 6.18 -1.45
C LEU A 33 -11.90 6.06 -0.59
N SER A 34 -10.82 5.52 -1.16
CA SER A 34 -9.51 5.34 -0.53
C SER A 34 -8.41 5.96 -1.39
N GLY A 35 -7.33 6.41 -0.75
CA GLY A 35 -6.21 7.09 -1.42
C GLY A 35 -5.38 6.15 -2.30
N SER A 36 -4.84 6.67 -3.40
CA SER A 36 -3.92 5.96 -4.28
C SER A 36 -2.55 6.65 -4.30
N CYS A 37 -1.47 5.88 -4.23
CA CYS A 37 -0.09 6.31 -4.50
C CYS A 37 0.50 5.32 -5.51
N GLY A 38 1.22 5.83 -6.51
CA GLY A 38 1.96 5.05 -7.50
C GLY A 38 3.38 5.56 -7.63
N SER A 39 4.35 4.64 -7.64
CA SER A 39 5.77 4.97 -7.77
C SER A 39 6.60 3.76 -8.21
N HIS A 40 6.80 3.55 -9.50
CA HIS A 40 7.74 2.53 -10.01
C HIS A 40 8.33 2.80 -11.40
N SER A 41 8.06 3.95 -11.99
CA SER A 41 8.47 4.17 -13.37
C SER A 41 9.98 4.41 -13.54
N VAL A 42 10.68 5.03 -12.57
CA VAL A 42 12.06 5.57 -12.75
C VAL A 42 13.04 4.52 -13.28
N GLN A 43 13.37 4.63 -14.56
CA GLN A 43 14.39 3.81 -15.23
C GLN A 43 15.82 4.31 -14.92
N VAL A 44 16.76 3.38 -14.76
CA VAL A 44 18.19 3.71 -14.62
C VAL A 44 18.83 3.84 -16.01
N ASN A 45 18.60 4.98 -16.66
CA ASN A 45 19.21 5.27 -17.98
C ASN A 45 20.64 5.82 -17.83
N VAL A 46 20.90 6.57 -16.77
CA VAL A 46 22.20 7.15 -16.42
C VAL A 46 22.63 6.60 -15.07
N ALA A 47 23.90 6.17 -14.95
CA ALA A 47 24.49 5.67 -13.71
C ALA A 47 25.91 6.22 -13.53
N ARG A 48 26.42 6.19 -12.29
CA ARG A 48 27.81 6.58 -11.94
C ARG A 48 28.18 8.01 -12.38
N SER A 49 27.24 8.94 -12.28
CA SER A 49 27.42 10.37 -12.49
C SER A 49 26.75 11.13 -11.35
N GLU A 50 27.31 12.26 -10.92
CA GLU A 50 26.72 13.10 -9.86
C GLU A 50 25.30 13.57 -10.24
N ASN A 51 25.03 13.76 -11.53
CA ASN A 51 23.71 14.17 -12.04
C ASN A 51 22.80 12.99 -12.42
N ALA A 52 23.19 11.73 -12.16
CA ALA A 52 22.43 10.56 -12.60
C ALA A 52 21.01 10.51 -12.03
N VAL A 53 20.84 10.89 -10.76
CA VAL A 53 19.52 10.90 -10.08
C VAL A 53 18.58 11.90 -10.77
N GLN A 54 19.02 13.14 -10.94
CA GLN A 54 18.23 14.18 -11.59
C GLN A 54 17.90 13.82 -13.05
N ALA A 55 18.89 13.31 -13.80
CA ALA A 55 18.69 12.95 -15.21
C ALA A 55 17.66 11.82 -15.39
N ASN A 56 17.71 10.78 -14.54
CA ASN A 56 16.72 9.70 -14.57
C ASN A 56 15.34 10.20 -14.13
N MET A 57 15.28 11.08 -13.14
CA MET A 57 14.01 11.69 -12.69
C MET A 57 13.38 12.58 -13.77
N ASP A 58 14.18 13.34 -14.51
CA ASP A 58 13.70 14.17 -15.62
C ASP A 58 13.26 13.34 -16.83
N LEU A 59 13.89 12.19 -17.07
CA LEU A 59 13.43 11.22 -18.08
C LEU A 59 12.09 10.62 -17.65
N GLU A 60 11.94 10.30 -16.37
CA GLU A 60 10.70 9.73 -15.87
C GLU A 60 9.53 10.71 -15.92
N LEU A 61 9.74 11.93 -15.44
CA LEU A 61 8.72 12.98 -15.49
C LEU A 61 8.23 13.24 -16.92
N ARG A 62 9.08 13.04 -17.92
CA ARG A 62 8.68 13.11 -19.33
C ARG A 62 7.83 11.92 -19.77
N GLY A 63 8.15 10.71 -19.31
CA GLY A 63 7.35 9.49 -19.53
C GLY A 63 5.96 9.60 -18.89
N ILE A 64 5.91 9.89 -17.59
CA ILE A 64 4.66 10.13 -16.84
C ILE A 64 3.82 11.22 -17.52
N ARG A 65 4.40 12.36 -17.90
CA ARG A 65 3.63 13.42 -18.59
C ARG A 65 3.02 12.97 -19.90
N ARG A 66 3.65 12.06 -20.63
CA ARG A 66 3.11 11.50 -21.88
C ARG A 66 1.97 10.53 -21.57
N ASP A 67 2.17 9.66 -20.60
CA ASP A 67 1.25 8.58 -20.30
C ASP A 67 0.03 9.07 -19.50
N PHE A 68 0.13 10.20 -18.79
CA PHE A 68 -0.96 10.83 -18.04
C PHE A 68 -1.49 12.12 -18.68
N LEU A 69 -1.07 12.46 -19.91
CA LEU A 69 -1.49 13.68 -20.64
C LEU A 69 -3.01 13.74 -20.85
N PHE A 70 -3.70 12.59 -20.82
CA PHE A 70 -5.14 12.49 -21.01
C PHE A 70 -5.94 12.77 -19.74
N LEU A 71 -5.31 12.83 -18.56
CA LEU A 71 -5.98 13.18 -17.31
C LEU A 71 -6.02 14.70 -17.13
N ASN A 72 -7.22 15.28 -17.11
CA ASN A 72 -7.41 16.68 -16.78
C ASN A 72 -7.03 16.97 -15.31
N GLY A 73 -6.55 18.20 -15.07
CA GLY A 73 -5.72 18.63 -13.93
C GLY A 73 -6.20 18.36 -12.50
N ASP A 74 -7.46 17.98 -12.28
CA ASP A 74 -7.95 17.61 -10.94
C ASP A 74 -7.74 16.12 -10.61
N ALA A 75 -7.74 15.23 -11.60
CA ALA A 75 -7.44 13.80 -11.41
C ALA A 75 -5.93 13.53 -11.23
N LEU A 76 -5.10 14.49 -11.66
CA LEU A 76 -3.64 14.44 -11.54
C LEU A 76 -3.17 14.67 -10.09
N LEU A 77 -3.99 15.33 -9.26
CA LEU A 77 -3.56 15.84 -7.94
C LEU A 77 -3.32 14.74 -6.90
N SER A 78 -3.88 13.53 -7.09
CA SER A 78 -3.63 12.40 -6.19
C SER A 78 -2.42 11.54 -6.57
N ILE A 79 -1.82 11.74 -7.76
CA ILE A 79 -0.69 10.93 -8.24
C ILE A 79 0.60 11.72 -8.06
N THR A 80 0.93 12.07 -6.81
CA THR A 80 2.26 12.60 -6.46
C THR A 80 2.96 11.63 -5.52
N CYS A 81 3.59 10.61 -6.08
CA CYS A 81 4.59 9.81 -5.38
C CYS A 81 5.83 9.75 -6.28
N LEU A 82 6.59 10.84 -6.30
CA LEU A 82 7.92 10.84 -6.92
C LEU A 82 8.95 10.38 -5.90
N LEU A 83 9.64 9.32 -6.30
CA LEU A 83 10.84 8.74 -5.70
C LEU A 83 10.58 7.70 -4.59
N PHE A 84 11.34 6.60 -4.72
CA PHE A 84 11.44 5.41 -3.86
C PHE A 84 10.47 4.27 -4.17
N LEU A 85 10.97 3.04 -4.01
CA LEU A 85 10.19 1.80 -4.10
C LEU A 85 8.94 1.99 -3.24
N LEU A 86 7.76 1.91 -3.87
CA LEU A 86 6.45 2.08 -3.21
C LEU A 86 6.36 1.27 -1.91
N VAL A 87 7.03 0.13 -1.91
CA VAL A 87 7.06 -0.84 -0.83
C VAL A 87 7.81 -0.33 0.42
N LEU A 88 8.91 0.40 0.26
CA LEU A 88 9.64 1.03 1.37
C LEU A 88 8.93 2.28 1.89
N VAL A 89 8.34 3.08 0.99
CA VAL A 89 7.53 4.26 1.36
C VAL A 89 6.28 3.82 2.12
N ASN A 90 5.68 2.69 1.74
CA ASN A 90 4.58 2.10 2.50
C ASN A 90 4.98 1.79 3.94
N LEU A 91 6.14 1.15 4.14
CA LEU A 91 6.64 0.83 5.47
C LEU A 91 6.95 2.08 6.30
N GLU A 92 7.65 3.05 5.70
CA GLU A 92 8.21 4.21 6.40
C GLU A 92 7.22 5.37 6.56
N TYR A 93 6.28 5.56 5.65
CA TYR A 93 5.41 6.75 5.63
C TYR A 93 3.90 6.47 5.59
N LEU A 94 3.43 5.40 4.93
CA LEU A 94 1.99 5.21 4.71
C LEU A 94 1.32 4.24 5.70
N GLY A 95 2.01 3.20 6.16
CA GLY A 95 1.46 2.20 7.08
C GLY A 95 1.13 2.79 8.45
N ARG A 96 -0.14 2.77 8.85
CA ARG A 96 -0.60 3.41 10.09
C ARG A 96 -0.68 2.43 11.26
N VAL A 97 -0.71 1.12 10.99
CA VAL A 97 -0.89 0.02 11.96
C VAL A 97 -2.27 0.02 12.62
N VAL A 98 -2.76 1.18 13.08
CA VAL A 98 -4.10 1.38 13.64
C VAL A 98 -4.71 2.64 13.05
N PHE A 99 -5.95 2.54 12.58
CA PHE A 99 -6.77 3.69 12.24
C PHE A 99 -7.67 4.09 13.41
N ASN A 100 -7.92 5.40 13.52
CA ASN A 100 -8.89 5.96 14.46
C ASN A 100 -9.90 6.80 13.67
N THR A 101 -11.10 6.25 13.49
CA THR A 101 -12.21 6.95 12.83
C THR A 101 -13.35 7.10 13.84
N ILE A 102 -13.62 8.34 14.27
CA ILE A 102 -14.73 8.68 15.19
C ILE A 102 -14.67 7.85 16.49
N GLY A 103 -13.46 7.67 17.04
CA GLY A 103 -13.24 6.92 18.29
C GLY A 103 -13.28 5.40 18.16
N ILE A 104 -13.50 4.87 16.95
CA ILE A 104 -13.38 3.44 16.66
C ILE A 104 -11.95 3.17 16.19
N LEU A 105 -11.29 2.25 16.89
CA LEU A 105 -9.95 1.79 16.59
C LEU A 105 -10.02 0.47 15.85
N TYR A 106 -9.41 0.39 14.68
CA TYR A 106 -9.35 -0.82 13.87
C TYR A 106 -7.95 -1.00 13.26
N PRO A 107 -7.51 -2.25 13.05
CA PRO A 107 -6.20 -2.51 12.47
C PRO A 107 -6.12 -1.97 11.04
N ASP A 108 -4.91 -1.55 10.67
CA ASP A 108 -4.60 -1.21 9.29
C ASP A 108 -4.58 -2.47 8.42
N SER A 109 -5.05 -2.32 7.20
CA SER A 109 -5.05 -3.35 6.16
C SER A 109 -4.96 -2.69 4.79
N VAL A 110 -4.21 -3.28 3.87
CA VAL A 110 -4.00 -2.70 2.53
C VAL A 110 -3.99 -3.76 1.45
N VAL A 111 -4.69 -3.50 0.35
CA VAL A 111 -4.54 -4.27 -0.90
C VAL A 111 -3.89 -3.37 -1.93
N GLY A 112 -2.95 -3.93 -2.69
CA GLY A 112 -2.19 -3.17 -3.67
C GLY A 112 -2.12 -3.91 -4.99
N THR A 113 -2.03 -3.17 -6.08
CA THR A 113 -1.82 -3.73 -7.43
C THR A 113 -0.34 -4.06 -7.70
N ASP A 114 0.35 -4.49 -6.66
CA ASP A 114 1.77 -4.83 -6.61
C ASP A 114 1.93 -6.12 -5.80
N SER A 115 2.66 -7.10 -6.33
CA SER A 115 2.84 -8.40 -5.66
C SER A 115 3.53 -8.25 -4.31
N HIS A 116 4.42 -7.27 -4.18
CA HIS A 116 5.22 -7.03 -2.99
C HIS A 116 4.53 -6.12 -1.96
N THR A 117 3.24 -5.83 -2.13
CA THR A 117 2.42 -5.19 -1.09
C THR A 117 2.53 -5.93 0.25
N THR A 118 2.80 -7.24 0.22
CA THR A 118 3.03 -8.10 1.39
C THR A 118 4.20 -7.66 2.26
N MET A 119 5.13 -6.83 1.81
CA MET A 119 6.21 -6.31 2.67
C MET A 119 5.68 -5.56 3.89
N ILE A 120 4.51 -4.92 3.80
CA ILE A 120 3.88 -4.20 4.91
C ILE A 120 3.48 -5.14 6.06
N ASP A 121 3.35 -6.43 5.78
CA ASP A 121 3.04 -7.46 6.77
C ASP A 121 4.12 -7.57 7.86
N GLY A 122 5.36 -7.16 7.56
CA GLY A 122 6.45 -7.05 8.55
C GLY A 122 6.21 -5.98 9.63
N LEU A 123 5.30 -5.03 9.38
CA LEU A 123 4.86 -4.01 10.33
C LEU A 123 3.59 -4.43 11.10
N GLY A 124 3.06 -5.64 10.85
CA GLY A 124 1.81 -6.11 11.44
C GLY A 124 0.55 -5.51 10.82
N VAL A 125 0.66 -4.97 9.61
CA VAL A 125 -0.47 -4.53 8.77
C VAL A 125 -0.80 -5.67 7.83
N ALA A 126 -2.06 -6.12 7.76
CA ALA A 126 -2.42 -7.19 6.84
C ALA A 126 -2.54 -6.64 5.41
N GLY A 127 -1.65 -7.04 4.50
CA GLY A 127 -1.74 -6.61 3.12
C GLY A 127 -1.17 -7.55 2.08
N TRP A 128 -1.74 -7.51 0.88
CA TRP A 128 -1.34 -8.41 -0.20
C TRP A 128 -1.60 -7.82 -1.58
N GLY A 129 -0.96 -8.43 -2.58
CA GLY A 129 -1.11 -8.08 -3.99
C GLY A 129 -2.43 -8.58 -4.58
N VAL A 130 -3.11 -7.74 -5.35
CA VAL A 130 -4.33 -8.06 -6.09
C VAL A 130 -4.24 -7.56 -7.54
N GLY A 131 -5.17 -8.01 -8.39
CA GLY A 131 -5.31 -7.47 -9.74
C GLY A 131 -5.85 -6.04 -9.75
N GLY A 132 -5.76 -5.37 -10.91
CA GLY A 132 -6.25 -4.00 -11.09
C GLY A 132 -7.76 -3.86 -10.82
N ILE A 133 -8.55 -4.80 -11.38
CA ILE A 133 -10.01 -4.82 -11.24
C ILE A 133 -10.42 -4.99 -9.79
N GLU A 134 -9.77 -5.90 -9.04
CA GLU A 134 -10.04 -6.08 -7.62
C GLU A 134 -9.69 -4.84 -6.81
N ALA A 135 -8.58 -4.16 -7.13
CA ALA A 135 -8.21 -2.92 -6.48
C ALA A 135 -9.20 -1.79 -6.77
N GLU A 136 -9.69 -1.67 -8.01
CA GLU A 136 -10.76 -0.72 -8.37
C GLU A 136 -12.06 -1.02 -7.62
N ALA A 137 -12.46 -2.29 -7.57
CA ALA A 137 -13.62 -2.72 -6.81
C ALA A 137 -13.50 -2.32 -5.33
N ALA A 138 -12.33 -2.57 -4.72
CA ALA A 138 -12.04 -2.15 -3.35
C ALA A 138 -12.08 -0.62 -3.17
N MET A 139 -11.59 0.15 -4.15
CA MET A 139 -11.66 1.62 -4.14
C MET A 139 -13.10 2.15 -4.22
N LEU A 140 -14.00 1.41 -4.88
CA LEU A 140 -15.43 1.71 -4.94
C LEU A 140 -16.20 1.20 -3.71
N GLY A 141 -15.51 0.65 -2.71
CA GLY A 141 -16.08 0.18 -1.45
C GLY A 141 -16.64 -1.24 -1.52
N LEU A 142 -16.33 -2.01 -2.56
CA LEU A 142 -16.72 -3.42 -2.63
C LEU A 142 -15.81 -4.26 -1.72
N PRO A 143 -16.36 -5.18 -0.92
CA PRO A 143 -15.56 -6.07 -0.10
C PRO A 143 -14.79 -7.07 -0.96
N MET A 144 -13.58 -7.40 -0.53
CA MET A 144 -12.79 -8.45 -1.16
C MET A 144 -13.36 -9.83 -0.82
N SER A 145 -13.54 -10.67 -1.85
CA SER A 145 -13.93 -12.07 -1.68
C SER A 145 -12.69 -12.96 -1.62
N MET A 146 -12.54 -13.71 -0.53
CA MET A 146 -11.43 -14.64 -0.33
C MET A 146 -11.93 -15.90 0.38
N LEU A 147 -11.35 -17.05 0.05
CA LEU A 147 -11.52 -18.26 0.86
C LEU A 147 -10.78 -18.08 2.19
N LEU A 148 -11.33 -18.64 3.27
CA LEU A 148 -10.62 -18.69 4.56
C LEU A 148 -9.27 -19.41 4.35
N PRO A 149 -8.13 -18.71 4.53
CA PRO A 149 -6.83 -19.29 4.24
C PRO A 149 -6.37 -20.22 5.36
N ASP A 150 -5.59 -21.24 4.98
CA ASP A 150 -4.83 -22.02 5.96
C ASP A 150 -3.67 -21.18 6.52
N VAL A 151 -3.46 -21.26 7.83
CA VAL A 151 -2.41 -20.50 8.53
C VAL A 151 -1.28 -21.43 8.94
N VAL A 152 -0.09 -21.20 8.39
CA VAL A 152 1.13 -21.93 8.77
C VAL A 152 1.94 -21.08 9.73
N GLY A 153 2.02 -21.51 10.99
CA GLY A 153 2.76 -20.82 12.05
C GLY A 153 4.27 -21.07 12.02
N LEU A 154 5.04 -20.05 12.36
CA LEU A 154 6.51 -20.09 12.43
C LEU A 154 6.98 -20.10 13.89
N GLY A 155 8.15 -20.68 14.14
CA GLY A 155 8.65 -20.95 15.49
C GLY A 155 9.22 -19.75 16.25
N ASN A 156 9.61 -19.97 17.51
CA ASN A 156 10.06 -18.93 18.45
C ASN A 156 11.31 -18.12 18.02
N GLY A 157 12.05 -18.57 17.00
CA GLY A 157 13.23 -17.88 16.48
C GLY A 157 12.92 -16.54 15.80
N MET A 158 11.65 -16.22 15.58
CA MET A 158 11.24 -14.95 14.98
C MET A 158 11.36 -13.74 15.92
N ASN A 159 11.44 -13.96 17.24
CA ASN A 159 11.52 -12.88 18.23
C ASN A 159 12.87 -12.13 18.22
N GLU A 160 13.86 -12.64 17.49
CA GLU A 160 15.19 -12.03 17.37
C GLU A 160 15.36 -11.23 16.07
N LEU A 161 14.36 -11.26 15.19
CA LEU A 161 14.42 -10.59 13.89
C LEU A 161 14.26 -9.08 14.04
N SER A 162 15.05 -8.32 13.30
CA SER A 162 14.79 -6.90 13.14
C SER A 162 13.55 -6.69 12.28
N LEU A 163 12.93 -5.51 12.37
CA LEU A 163 11.78 -5.18 11.52
C LEU A 163 12.15 -5.17 10.03
N ALA A 164 13.38 -4.81 9.68
CA ALA A 164 13.87 -4.90 8.31
C ALA A 164 13.95 -6.35 7.82
N ASP A 165 14.35 -7.29 8.69
CA ASP A 165 14.38 -8.72 8.36
C ASP A 165 12.95 -9.27 8.19
N MET A 166 12.03 -8.90 9.10
CA MET A 166 10.62 -9.28 8.99
C MET A 166 10.00 -8.76 7.69
N ALA A 167 10.22 -7.49 7.36
CA ALA A 167 9.75 -6.90 6.11
C ALA A 167 10.38 -7.57 4.89
N THR A 168 11.65 -7.97 4.95
CA THR A 168 12.33 -8.69 3.85
C THR A 168 11.70 -10.08 3.62
N ILE A 169 11.41 -10.82 4.69
CA ILE A 169 10.75 -12.13 4.60
C ILE A 169 9.32 -12.00 4.08
N ALA A 170 8.58 -11.01 4.60
CA ALA A 170 7.22 -10.70 4.19
C ALA A 170 7.14 -10.27 2.71
N ASN A 171 8.11 -9.46 2.26
CA ASN A 171 8.24 -9.04 0.87
C ASN A 171 8.38 -10.23 -0.09
N MET A 172 8.98 -11.33 0.37
CA MET A 172 9.18 -12.54 -0.44
C MET A 172 7.96 -13.48 -0.49
N SER A 173 6.82 -13.12 0.12
CA SER A 173 5.60 -13.95 0.13
C SER A 173 5.18 -14.47 -1.24
N PRO A 174 5.17 -13.65 -2.30
CA PRO A 174 4.85 -14.10 -3.64
C PRO A 174 5.81 -15.19 -4.17
N GLU A 175 7.10 -15.12 -3.84
CA GLU A 175 8.13 -16.06 -4.32
C GLU A 175 7.95 -17.47 -3.78
N TYR A 176 7.48 -17.61 -2.54
CA TYR A 176 7.16 -18.92 -1.95
C TYR A 176 5.67 -19.29 -2.05
N GLY A 177 4.90 -18.51 -2.82
CA GLY A 177 3.50 -18.81 -3.16
C GLY A 177 2.50 -18.56 -2.02
N ALA A 178 2.88 -17.80 -0.99
CA ALA A 178 1.97 -17.39 0.06
C ALA A 178 1.21 -16.11 -0.32
N THR A 179 -0.04 -16.00 0.12
CA THR A 179 -0.82 -14.76 -0.04
C THR A 179 -0.26 -13.61 0.80
N MET A 180 0.23 -13.91 2.00
CA MET A 180 0.76 -12.94 2.96
C MET A 180 1.84 -13.56 3.85
N GLY A 181 2.71 -12.71 4.40
CA GLY A 181 3.78 -13.07 5.32
C GLY A 181 3.66 -12.30 6.62
N PHE A 182 2.66 -12.64 7.44
CA PHE A 182 2.23 -11.81 8.58
C PHE A 182 3.12 -11.91 9.82
N PHE A 183 3.65 -10.76 10.26
CA PHE A 183 4.37 -10.62 11.52
C PHE A 183 3.55 -9.77 12.49
N PRO A 184 3.05 -10.34 13.61
CA PRO A 184 2.25 -9.58 14.57
C PRO A 184 3.02 -8.38 15.15
N VAL A 185 2.28 -7.30 15.42
CA VAL A 185 2.84 -6.10 16.07
C VAL A 185 3.44 -6.47 17.43
N ASP A 186 4.72 -6.17 17.60
CA ASP A 186 5.46 -6.42 18.82
C ASP A 186 6.18 -5.15 19.34
N TYR A 187 7.02 -5.30 20.37
CA TYR A 187 7.77 -4.19 20.91
C TYR A 187 8.77 -3.60 19.89
N VAL A 188 9.39 -4.43 19.04
CA VAL A 188 10.32 -3.98 18.00
C VAL A 188 9.58 -3.13 16.97
N THR A 189 8.38 -3.54 16.56
CA THR A 189 7.47 -2.76 15.69
C THR A 189 7.18 -1.39 16.31
N LEU A 190 6.79 -1.34 17.59
CA LEU A 190 6.48 -0.08 18.28
C LEU A 190 7.69 0.84 18.40
N GLN A 191 8.90 0.30 18.60
CA GLN A 191 10.12 1.10 18.61
C GLN A 191 10.43 1.67 17.23
N TYR A 192 10.26 0.87 16.18
CA TYR A 192 10.46 1.31 14.81
C TYR A 192 9.51 2.47 14.44
N LEU A 193 8.23 2.38 14.80
CA LEU A 193 7.26 3.47 14.58
C LEU A 193 7.72 4.77 15.25
N LYS A 194 8.26 4.71 16.47
CA LYS A 194 8.80 5.89 17.16
C LYS A 194 10.03 6.45 16.45
N LEU A 195 10.92 5.59 15.96
CA LEU A 195 12.12 6.00 15.22
C LEU A 195 11.79 6.70 13.90
N THR A 196 10.70 6.30 13.23
CA THR A 196 10.23 6.95 11.98
C THR A 196 9.41 8.22 12.23
N GLY A 197 9.41 8.74 13.45
CA GLY A 197 8.74 10.00 13.80
C GLY A 197 7.23 9.88 14.03
N ARG A 198 6.70 8.65 14.17
CA ARG A 198 5.29 8.40 14.50
C ARG A 198 5.13 8.41 16.03
N SER A 199 4.91 9.60 16.58
CA SER A 199 4.70 9.83 18.02
C SER A 199 3.23 9.75 18.41
N ASP A 200 2.95 9.72 19.72
CA ASP A 200 1.58 9.69 20.26
C ASP A 200 0.73 10.90 19.80
N GLU A 201 1.37 11.99 19.38
CA GLU A 201 0.72 13.25 18.98
C GLU A 201 0.28 13.27 17.50
N THR A 202 0.84 12.42 16.64
CA THR A 202 0.50 12.41 15.20
C THR A 202 -0.73 11.56 14.85
N GLY A 203 -1.41 10.98 15.85
CA GLY A 203 -2.58 10.13 15.65
C GLY A 203 -2.26 8.68 15.26
N PHE A 204 -0.96 8.31 15.28
CA PHE A 204 -0.45 6.97 14.99
C PHE A 204 -0.23 6.12 16.25
N ALA A 205 -0.70 6.59 17.41
CA ALA A 205 -0.55 5.90 18.67
C ALA A 205 -1.32 4.57 18.65
N VAL A 206 -0.62 3.44 18.66
CA VAL A 206 -1.21 2.18 19.12
C VAL A 206 -1.61 2.42 20.59
N PRO A 207 -2.90 2.42 20.94
CA PRO A 207 -3.34 2.73 22.30
C PRO A 207 -2.63 1.83 23.29
N LYS A 208 -2.27 2.34 24.48
CA LYS A 208 -1.62 1.53 25.54
C LYS A 208 -2.39 0.24 25.87
N GLU A 209 -3.71 0.25 25.65
CA GLU A 209 -4.61 -0.89 25.82
C GLU A 209 -4.44 -1.99 24.74
N ALA A 210 -3.96 -1.63 23.55
CA ALA A 210 -3.64 -2.54 22.45
C ALA A 210 -2.18 -3.03 22.49
N GLN A 211 -1.26 -2.25 23.07
CA GLN A 211 0.17 -2.62 23.19
C GLN A 211 0.40 -3.90 24.00
N ASN A 212 -0.47 -4.22 24.96
CA ASN A 212 -0.40 -5.45 25.77
C ASN A 212 -1.35 -6.56 25.29
N LYS A 213 -2.16 -6.28 24.27
CA LYS A 213 -3.01 -7.27 23.62
C LYS A 213 -2.30 -7.66 22.33
N VAL A 214 -1.33 -8.58 22.43
CA VAL A 214 -0.90 -9.35 21.25
C VAL A 214 -2.19 -9.80 20.59
N ALA A 215 -2.47 -9.31 19.38
CA ALA A 215 -3.69 -9.62 18.67
C ALA A 215 -3.67 -11.11 18.37
N LYS A 216 -4.21 -11.91 19.31
CA LYS A 216 -4.59 -13.29 19.07
C LYS A 216 -5.78 -13.22 18.13
N PHE A 217 -5.51 -13.13 16.85
CA PHE A 217 -6.49 -13.45 15.82
C PHE A 217 -6.78 -14.95 15.93
N LEU A 218 -7.69 -15.31 16.83
CA LEU A 218 -8.35 -16.61 16.80
C LEU A 218 -9.43 -16.48 15.73
N PHE A 219 -9.14 -17.03 14.54
CA PHE A 219 -10.20 -17.43 13.64
C PHE A 219 -10.87 -18.67 14.28
N HIS A 220 -12.10 -18.49 14.77
CA HIS A 220 -12.95 -19.60 15.21
C HIS A 220 -13.76 -20.15 14.04
#